data_AF-A0A9E0SHA6-F1
#
_entry.id   AF-A0A9E0SHA6-F1
#
_cell.length_a   1.000
_cell.length_b   1.000
_cell.length_c   1.000
_cell.angle_alpha   90.00
_cell.angle_beta   90.00
_cell.angle_gamma   90.00
#
_symmetry.space_group_name_H-M   'P 1'
#
loop_
_entity.id
_entity.type
_entity.pdbx_description
1 polymer ?
#
loop_
_entity_poly.entity_id
_entity_poly.type
_entity_poly.pdbx_seq_one_letter_code
_entity_poly.pdbx_strand_id
1 'polypeptide(L)'
;MADQSTDTRKRAMAFFKAEGLEADVQTRISLFLQGVKSTNAGILSRVEFQQMEWLPYKFLHSQCFKEVEMTTLLNKSTTWSNNPSVYLAATQLNLAVWQETGAARYMGGVMKVDRNFYEYLALSHAFLSTIRIVPLLPVQLLLITPFLAALKEIEEENGRQIQTQIRLLKDMVIDLSVEEKEAIIEHQRLAVEALFLRLLTEVCELKKPVHQTTPPTPQTQPAQ
;
A
#
# COMPACT_ATOMS: atom_id res chain seq x y z
N MET A 1 5.95 -17.37 -9.33
CA MET A 1 5.42 -16.14 -8.68
C MET A 1 4.52 -15.31 -9.60
N ALA A 2 4.92 -15.00 -10.85
CA ALA A 2 4.10 -14.20 -11.77
C ALA A 2 2.67 -14.74 -12.01
N ASP A 3 2.52 -16.07 -12.08
CA ASP A 3 1.23 -16.74 -12.26
C ASP A 3 0.28 -16.54 -11.07
N GLN A 4 0.80 -16.65 -9.84
CA GLN A 4 0.04 -16.43 -8.60
C GLN A 4 -0.35 -14.95 -8.39
N SER A 5 0.52 -14.00 -8.77
CA SER A 5 0.19 -12.56 -8.74
C SER A 5 -0.98 -12.26 -9.69
N THR A 6 -0.92 -12.82 -10.91
CA THR A 6 -1.97 -12.66 -11.92
C THR A 6 -3.29 -13.28 -11.47
N ASP A 7 -3.26 -14.49 -10.92
CA ASP A 7 -4.45 -15.16 -10.37
C ASP A 7 -5.10 -14.35 -9.25
N THR A 8 -4.30 -13.87 -8.28
CA THR A 8 -4.80 -13.08 -7.16
C THR A 8 -5.48 -11.79 -7.62
N ARG A 9 -4.90 -11.09 -8.61
CA ARG A 9 -5.50 -9.89 -9.19
C ARG A 9 -6.80 -10.21 -9.93
N LYS A 10 -6.85 -11.31 -10.70
CA LYS A 10 -8.08 -11.77 -11.35
C LYS A 10 -9.18 -12.10 -10.35
N ARG A 11 -8.85 -12.77 -9.24
CA ARG A 11 -9.79 -13.04 -8.14
C ARG A 11 -10.30 -11.74 -7.52
N ALA A 12 -9.43 -10.77 -7.25
CA ALA A 12 -9.83 -9.46 -6.75
C ALA A 12 -10.76 -8.71 -7.72
N MET A 13 -10.48 -8.73 -9.02
CA MET A 13 -11.36 -8.14 -10.04
C MET A 13 -12.75 -8.79 -10.04
N ALA A 14 -12.80 -10.11 -9.97
CA ALA A 14 -14.07 -10.85 -9.91
C ALA A 14 -14.85 -10.51 -8.62
N PHE A 15 -14.15 -10.43 -7.49
CA PHE A 15 -14.71 -10.05 -6.20
C PHE A 15 -15.30 -8.63 -6.25
N PHE A 16 -14.53 -7.62 -6.69
CA PHE A 16 -15.02 -6.24 -6.78
C PHE A 16 -16.21 -6.09 -7.73
N LYS A 17 -16.27 -6.90 -8.79
CA LYS A 17 -17.42 -6.93 -9.71
C LYS A 17 -18.67 -7.51 -9.07
N ALA A 18 -18.54 -8.54 -8.24
CA ALA A 18 -19.67 -9.23 -7.61
C ALA A 18 -20.16 -8.51 -6.35
N GLU A 19 -19.26 -8.12 -5.47
CA GLU A 19 -19.55 -7.65 -4.11
C GLU A 19 -19.49 -6.12 -3.97
N GLY A 20 -18.92 -5.42 -4.95
CA GLY A 20 -18.69 -3.99 -4.89
C GLY A 20 -17.64 -3.58 -3.84
N LEU A 21 -17.69 -2.32 -3.41
CA LEU A 21 -16.81 -1.73 -2.40
C LEU A 21 -17.65 -1.31 -1.19
N GLU A 22 -18.15 -2.31 -0.46
CA GLU A 22 -18.88 -2.09 0.80
C GLU A 22 -17.94 -1.59 1.92
N ALA A 23 -18.52 -1.15 3.04
CA ALA A 23 -17.80 -0.48 4.14
C ALA A 23 -16.57 -1.27 4.65
N ASP A 24 -16.68 -2.60 4.82
CA ASP A 24 -15.55 -3.45 5.27
C ASP A 24 -14.39 -3.42 4.26
N VAL A 25 -14.70 -3.47 2.97
CA VAL A 25 -13.71 -3.44 1.89
C VAL A 25 -13.07 -2.05 1.79
N GLN A 26 -13.88 -0.98 1.81
CA GLN A 26 -13.37 0.39 1.81
C GLN A 26 -12.47 0.64 3.01
N THR A 27 -12.87 0.21 4.20
CA THR A 27 -12.09 0.33 5.43
C THR A 27 -10.76 -0.41 5.31
N ARG A 28 -10.78 -1.67 4.84
CA ARG A 28 -9.57 -2.49 4.69
C ARG A 28 -8.57 -1.84 3.73
N ILE A 29 -9.03 -1.39 2.57
CA ILE A 29 -8.22 -0.70 1.57
C ILE A 29 -7.67 0.61 2.15
N SER A 30 -8.53 1.39 2.82
CA SER A 30 -8.17 2.70 3.34
C SER A 30 -7.09 2.61 4.39
N LEU A 31 -7.23 1.71 5.35
CA LEU A 31 -6.24 1.54 6.41
C LEU A 31 -4.88 1.05 5.88
N PHE A 32 -4.87 0.22 4.83
CA PHE A 32 -3.63 -0.19 4.18
C PHE A 32 -2.95 0.97 3.45
N LEU A 33 -3.71 1.71 2.62
CA LEU A 33 -3.18 2.86 1.90
C LEU A 33 -2.68 3.93 2.87
N GLN A 34 -3.41 4.18 3.96
CA GLN A 34 -2.96 5.09 5.01
C GLN A 34 -1.67 4.63 5.67
N GLY A 35 -1.50 3.33 5.93
CA GLY A 35 -0.25 2.78 6.44
C GLY A 35 0.90 3.09 5.50
N VAL A 36 0.77 2.74 4.22
CA VAL A 36 1.79 3.01 3.19
C VAL A 36 2.11 4.50 3.09
N LYS A 37 1.09 5.35 2.97
CA LYS A 37 1.25 6.81 2.82
C LYS A 37 1.85 7.45 4.05
N SER A 38 1.42 7.05 5.24
CA SER A 38 1.95 7.56 6.51
C SER A 38 3.39 7.11 6.74
N THR A 39 3.74 5.88 6.37
CA THR A 39 5.12 5.41 6.38
C THR A 39 5.99 6.26 5.46
N ASN A 40 5.54 6.50 4.22
CA ASN A 40 6.30 7.31 3.26
C ASN A 40 6.43 8.77 3.73
N ALA A 41 5.32 9.39 4.16
CA ALA A 41 5.30 10.76 4.70
C ALA A 41 6.18 10.90 5.95
N GLY A 42 6.17 9.91 6.85
CA GLY A 42 7.01 9.89 8.03
C GLY A 42 8.50 9.97 7.68
N ILE A 43 8.93 9.21 6.68
CA ILE A 43 10.31 9.26 6.20
C ILE A 43 10.60 10.57 5.45
N LEU A 44 9.70 11.03 4.58
CA LEU A 44 9.86 12.28 3.83
C LEU A 44 9.93 13.51 4.72
N SER A 45 9.20 13.55 5.83
CA SER A 45 9.20 14.69 6.76
C SER A 45 10.59 15.01 7.31
N ARG A 46 11.50 14.03 7.29
CA ARG A 46 12.89 14.21 7.72
C ARG A 46 13.71 15.04 6.72
N VAL A 47 13.28 15.14 5.46
CA VAL A 47 13.91 15.97 4.41
C VAL A 47 13.91 17.45 4.80
N GLU A 48 12.91 17.92 5.56
CA GLU A 48 12.81 19.33 5.98
C GLU A 48 14.05 19.85 6.71
N PHE A 49 14.74 18.95 7.41
CA PHE A 49 15.88 19.30 8.26
C PHE A 49 17.23 18.98 7.61
N GLN A 50 17.26 18.59 6.33
CA GLN A 50 18.48 18.23 5.63
C GLN A 50 18.94 19.34 4.68
N GLN A 51 20.26 19.46 4.53
CA GLN A 51 20.83 20.26 3.45
C GLN A 51 20.79 19.44 2.16
N MET A 52 20.03 19.91 1.18
CA MET A 52 19.81 19.24 -0.10
C MET A 52 19.70 20.28 -1.21
N GLU A 53 20.09 19.89 -2.42
CA GLU A 53 19.83 20.68 -3.62
C GLU A 53 18.34 20.99 -3.78
N TRP A 54 18.05 22.21 -4.27
CA TRP A 54 16.70 22.75 -4.30
C TRP A 54 15.70 21.86 -5.05
N LEU A 55 16.10 21.28 -6.19
CA LEU A 55 15.17 20.53 -7.03
C LEU A 55 14.72 19.20 -6.39
N PRO A 56 15.62 18.32 -5.92
CA PRO A 56 15.25 17.15 -5.11
C PRO A 56 14.47 17.53 -3.85
N TYR A 57 14.89 18.58 -3.13
CA TYR A 57 14.19 19.06 -1.93
C TYR A 57 12.74 19.42 -2.23
N LYS A 58 12.51 20.31 -3.21
CA LYS A 58 11.19 20.78 -3.60
C LYS A 58 10.26 19.62 -3.97
N PHE A 59 10.79 18.62 -4.67
CA PHE A 59 10.01 17.44 -5.05
C PHE A 59 9.62 16.59 -3.83
N LEU A 60 10.60 16.21 -2.99
CA LEU A 60 10.36 15.35 -1.82
C LEU A 60 9.47 16.03 -0.78
N HIS A 61 9.67 17.33 -0.58
CA HIS A 61 8.80 18.19 0.22
C HIS A 61 7.36 18.14 -0.30
N SER A 62 7.15 18.43 -1.59
CA SER A 62 5.82 18.37 -2.21
C SER A 62 5.21 16.97 -2.08
N GLN A 63 6.00 15.92 -2.26
CA GLN A 63 5.54 14.55 -2.11
C GLN A 63 5.05 14.28 -0.68
N CYS A 64 5.75 14.76 0.35
CA CYS A 64 5.35 14.60 1.75
C CYS A 64 3.94 15.15 2.00
N PHE A 65 3.69 16.39 1.57
CA PHE A 65 2.37 17.02 1.75
C PHE A 65 1.29 16.32 0.94
N LYS A 66 1.61 15.83 -0.26
CA LYS A 66 0.66 15.05 -1.07
C LYS A 66 0.29 13.73 -0.41
N GLU A 67 1.22 13.03 0.23
CA GLU A 67 0.89 11.80 0.97
C GLU A 67 -0.07 12.07 2.13
N VAL A 68 0.11 13.17 2.85
CA VAL A 68 -0.77 13.59 3.97
C VAL A 68 -2.15 14.03 3.47
N GLU A 69 -2.20 14.85 2.43
CA GLU A 69 -3.44 15.32 1.80
C GLU A 69 -4.28 14.12 1.32
N MET A 70 -3.66 13.22 0.56
CA MET A 70 -4.31 12.02 0.04
C MET A 70 -4.83 11.10 1.14
N THR A 71 -4.08 10.93 2.23
CA THR A 71 -4.53 10.20 3.42
C THR A 71 -5.78 10.85 4.03
N THR A 72 -5.81 12.17 4.09
CA THR A 72 -6.96 12.93 4.62
C THR A 72 -8.20 12.79 3.73
N LEU A 73 -8.05 12.92 2.41
CA LEU A 73 -9.14 12.75 1.44
C LEU A 73 -9.68 11.32 1.47
N LEU A 74 -8.81 10.32 1.57
CA LEU A 74 -9.22 8.93 1.71
C LEU A 74 -10.02 8.73 3.00
N ASN A 75 -9.55 9.27 4.13
CA ASN A 75 -10.27 9.20 5.41
C ASN A 75 -11.68 9.79 5.36
N LYS A 76 -11.83 10.94 4.69
CA LYS A 76 -13.11 11.64 4.55
C LYS A 76 -14.08 10.97 3.59
N SER A 77 -13.55 10.31 2.56
CA SER A 77 -14.35 9.67 1.52
C SER A 77 -14.74 8.23 1.82
N THR A 78 -14.10 7.61 2.82
CA THR A 78 -14.34 6.22 3.23
C THR A 78 -15.63 6.07 4.02
N THR A 79 -16.44 5.11 3.61
CA THR A 79 -17.54 4.60 4.45
C THR A 79 -16.95 3.60 5.44
N TRP A 80 -16.80 4.03 6.70
CA TRP A 80 -16.16 3.23 7.73
C TRP A 80 -17.02 2.06 8.18
N SER A 81 -16.38 0.90 8.31
CA SER A 81 -16.99 -0.32 8.82
C SER A 81 -17.19 -0.24 10.33
N ASN A 82 -18.27 -0.85 10.80
CA ASN A 82 -18.52 -1.09 12.22
C ASN A 82 -17.93 -2.43 12.71
N ASN A 83 -17.29 -3.20 11.83
CA ASN A 83 -16.73 -4.51 12.13
C ASN A 83 -15.31 -4.37 12.71
N PRO A 84 -15.08 -4.64 14.01
CA PRO A 84 -13.77 -4.45 14.64
C PRO A 84 -12.67 -5.37 14.06
N SER A 85 -13.06 -6.53 13.54
CA SER A 85 -12.11 -7.49 12.97
C SER A 85 -11.34 -6.93 11.75
N VAL A 86 -11.97 -6.03 10.98
CA VAL A 86 -11.35 -5.36 9.83
C VAL A 86 -10.18 -4.48 10.29
N TYR A 87 -10.32 -3.78 11.42
CA TYR A 87 -9.28 -2.92 11.98
C TYR A 87 -8.12 -3.73 12.58
N LEU A 88 -8.42 -4.88 13.19
CA LEU A 88 -7.39 -5.79 13.70
C LEU A 88 -6.55 -6.37 12.56
N ALA A 89 -7.20 -6.88 11.51
CA ALA A 89 -6.52 -7.33 10.30
C ALA A 89 -5.68 -6.20 9.68
N ALA A 90 -6.22 -4.98 9.66
CA ALA A 90 -5.49 -3.81 9.17
C ALA A 90 -4.25 -3.46 9.96
N THR A 91 -4.31 -3.52 11.28
CA THR A 91 -3.15 -3.34 12.14
C THR A 91 -2.06 -4.35 11.80
N GLN A 92 -2.40 -5.63 11.60
CA GLN A 92 -1.43 -6.67 11.26
C GLN A 92 -0.74 -6.42 9.92
N LEU A 93 -1.50 -6.06 8.88
CA LEU A 93 -0.93 -5.76 7.57
C LEU A 93 -0.08 -4.48 7.61
N ASN A 94 -0.49 -3.45 8.35
CA ASN A 94 0.32 -2.26 8.53
C ASN A 94 1.63 -2.55 9.26
N LEU A 95 1.62 -3.43 10.26
CA LEU A 95 2.86 -3.90 10.90
C LEU A 95 3.77 -4.64 9.89
N ALA A 96 3.18 -5.45 9.02
CA ALA A 96 3.93 -6.13 7.95
C ALA A 96 4.55 -5.13 6.96
N VAL A 97 3.87 -4.02 6.62
CA VAL A 97 4.48 -2.94 5.82
C VAL A 97 5.77 -2.45 6.48
N TRP A 98 5.75 -2.14 7.78
CA TRP A 98 6.94 -1.67 8.49
C TRP A 98 8.08 -2.70 8.51
N GLN A 99 7.75 -3.97 8.76
CA GLN A 99 8.73 -5.04 8.90
C GLN A 99 9.34 -5.46 7.56
N GLU A 100 8.49 -5.71 6.55
CA GLU A 100 8.92 -6.27 5.26
C GLU A 100 9.60 -5.24 4.37
N THR A 101 9.28 -3.95 4.50
CA THR A 101 10.01 -2.88 3.78
C THR A 101 11.19 -2.32 4.58
N GLY A 102 11.38 -2.77 5.82
CA GLY A 102 12.39 -2.26 6.73
C GLY A 102 12.26 -0.76 7.02
N ALA A 103 11.04 -0.18 6.96
CA ALA A 103 10.82 1.26 6.94
C ALA A 103 11.47 2.01 8.13
N ALA A 104 11.56 1.36 9.29
CA ALA A 104 12.20 1.92 10.48
C ALA A 104 13.66 2.35 10.26
N ARG A 105 14.40 1.69 9.36
CA ARG A 105 15.81 2.02 9.08
C ARG A 105 16.01 3.38 8.42
N TYR A 106 14.96 3.91 7.78
CA TYR A 106 14.98 5.22 7.12
C TYR A 106 14.51 6.35 8.04
N MET A 107 13.91 6.00 9.18
CA MET A 107 13.40 6.94 10.17
C MET A 107 14.47 7.49 11.13
N GLY A 108 15.70 6.98 11.08
CA GLY A 108 16.80 7.34 11.98
C GLY A 108 18.00 8.00 11.29
N GLY A 109 18.88 8.62 12.08
CA GLY A 109 20.16 9.19 11.61
C GLY A 109 20.06 10.56 10.93
N VAL A 110 21.10 10.94 10.19
CA VAL A 110 21.12 12.11 9.29
C VAL A 110 20.94 11.58 7.87
N MET A 111 20.08 12.21 7.07
CA MET A 111 19.86 11.76 5.69
C MET A 111 21.00 12.27 4.82
N LYS A 112 21.81 11.34 4.30
CA LYS A 112 22.90 11.62 3.36
C LYS A 112 22.54 11.02 2.01
N VAL A 113 23.12 11.58 0.93
CA VAL A 113 23.02 10.98 -0.40
C VAL A 113 23.93 9.74 -0.43
N ASP A 114 23.39 8.62 0.07
CA ASP A 114 24.07 7.35 0.22
C ASP A 114 23.18 6.18 -0.24
N ARG A 115 23.67 4.95 -0.07
CA ARG A 115 22.91 3.74 -0.39
C ARG A 115 21.58 3.65 0.36
N ASN A 116 21.52 4.05 1.63
CA ASN A 116 20.29 3.96 2.42
C ASN A 116 19.22 4.92 1.86
N PHE A 117 19.62 6.13 1.47
CA PHE A 117 18.73 7.07 0.79
C PHE A 117 18.29 6.55 -0.59
N TYR A 118 19.17 5.92 -1.35
CA TYR A 118 18.81 5.27 -2.63
C TYR A 118 17.78 4.17 -2.44
N GLU A 119 18.00 3.27 -1.47
CA GLU A 119 17.06 2.20 -1.13
C GLU A 119 15.71 2.77 -0.69
N TYR A 120 15.70 3.89 0.05
CA TYR A 120 14.47 4.58 0.41
C TYR A 120 13.75 5.16 -0.82
N LEU A 121 14.45 5.85 -1.72
CA LEU A 121 13.83 6.37 -2.94
C LEU A 121 13.22 5.23 -3.76
N ALA A 122 13.91 4.09 -3.86
CA ALA A 122 13.41 2.90 -4.53
C ALA A 122 12.16 2.33 -3.84
N LEU A 123 12.11 2.31 -2.50
CA LEU A 123 10.90 1.94 -1.75
C LEU A 123 9.74 2.90 -2.00
N SER A 124 9.99 4.21 -1.92
CA SER A 124 8.98 5.23 -2.20
C SER A 124 8.48 5.12 -3.65
N HIS A 125 9.35 4.80 -4.61
CA HIS A 125 8.96 4.50 -5.99
C HIS A 125 8.06 3.27 -6.08
N ALA A 126 8.42 2.20 -5.37
CA ALA A 126 7.64 0.97 -5.34
C ALA A 126 6.24 1.20 -4.77
N PHE A 127 6.09 2.00 -3.70
CA PHE A 127 4.78 2.39 -3.16
C PHE A 127 3.90 3.10 -4.20
N LEU A 128 4.46 4.05 -4.94
CA LEU A 128 3.70 4.82 -5.94
C LEU A 128 3.32 3.99 -7.18
N SER A 129 4.21 3.10 -7.62
CA SER A 129 4.08 2.38 -8.90
C SER A 129 3.32 1.07 -8.77
N THR A 130 3.48 0.33 -7.68
CA THR A 130 3.02 -1.05 -7.55
C THR A 130 1.59 -1.18 -7.06
N ILE A 131 1.17 -0.28 -6.16
CA ILE A 131 -0.15 -0.32 -5.52
C ILE A 131 -1.15 0.41 -6.42
N ARG A 132 -1.92 -0.38 -7.18
CA ARG A 132 -2.90 0.09 -8.17
C ARG A 132 -4.21 -0.68 -8.03
N ILE A 133 -5.21 -0.05 -7.42
CA ILE A 133 -6.54 -0.60 -7.16
C ILE A 133 -7.50 -0.24 -8.29
N VAL A 134 -7.44 0.99 -8.82
CA VAL A 134 -8.33 1.48 -9.87
C VAL A 134 -8.38 0.56 -11.10
N PRO A 135 -7.25 0.01 -11.61
CA PRO A 135 -7.29 -0.93 -12.72
C PRO A 135 -7.99 -2.27 -12.42
N LEU A 136 -8.17 -2.60 -11.14
CA LEU A 136 -8.86 -3.82 -10.71
C LEU A 136 -10.38 -3.63 -10.59
N LEU A 137 -10.86 -2.39 -10.65
CA LEU A 137 -12.27 -2.07 -10.52
C LEU A 137 -12.98 -2.23 -11.87
N PRO A 138 -14.24 -2.71 -11.88
CA PRO A 138 -15.05 -2.73 -13.09
C PRO A 138 -15.29 -1.29 -13.57
N VAL A 139 -15.20 -1.09 -14.89
CA VAL A 139 -15.35 0.23 -15.55
C VAL A 139 -16.67 0.90 -15.18
N GLN A 140 -17.72 0.11 -14.93
CA GLN A 140 -19.05 0.58 -14.57
C GLN A 140 -19.12 1.22 -13.17
N LEU A 141 -18.15 0.96 -12.27
CA LEU A 141 -18.11 1.56 -10.94
C LEU A 141 -17.40 2.92 -10.91
N LEU A 142 -16.61 3.26 -11.93
CA LEU A 142 -15.72 4.41 -11.88
C LEU A 142 -16.50 5.72 -11.63
N LEU A 143 -16.11 6.44 -10.57
CA LEU A 143 -16.52 7.80 -10.19
C LEU A 143 -17.94 7.99 -9.60
N ILE A 144 -18.61 6.92 -9.18
CA ILE A 144 -19.97 7.05 -8.62
C ILE A 144 -19.96 7.50 -7.15
N THR A 145 -18.87 7.21 -6.42
CA THR A 145 -18.78 7.48 -4.97
C THR A 145 -17.57 8.36 -4.63
N PRO A 146 -17.64 9.15 -3.54
CA PRO A 146 -16.49 9.92 -3.06
C PRO A 146 -15.23 9.06 -2.86
N PHE A 147 -15.40 7.83 -2.36
CA PHE A 147 -14.30 6.89 -2.14
C PHE A 147 -13.55 6.55 -3.44
N LEU A 148 -14.28 6.26 -4.50
CA LEU A 148 -13.71 5.93 -5.80
C LEU A 148 -13.03 7.12 -6.46
N ALA A 149 -13.60 8.32 -6.30
CA ALA A 149 -12.96 9.55 -6.75
C ALA A 149 -11.62 9.77 -6.03
N ALA A 150 -11.56 9.57 -4.71
CA ALA A 150 -10.33 9.69 -3.93
C ALA A 150 -9.26 8.65 -4.34
N LEU A 151 -9.65 7.38 -4.55
CA LEU A 151 -8.71 6.36 -5.05
C LEU A 151 -8.11 6.73 -6.41
N LYS A 152 -8.93 7.26 -7.32
CA LYS A 152 -8.47 7.71 -8.64
C LYS A 152 -7.50 8.88 -8.52
N GLU A 153 -7.84 9.87 -7.70
CA GLU A 153 -6.98 11.03 -7.47
C GLU A 153 -5.61 10.63 -6.89
N ILE A 154 -5.61 9.70 -5.92
CA ILE A 154 -4.39 9.10 -5.37
C ILE A 154 -3.53 8.50 -6.47
N GLU A 155 -4.11 7.67 -7.33
CA GLU A 155 -3.36 6.96 -8.36
C GLU A 155 -2.87 7.88 -9.48
N GLU A 156 -3.64 8.91 -9.83
CA GLU A 156 -3.22 9.94 -10.78
C GLU A 156 -2.06 10.76 -10.23
N GLU A 157 -2.14 11.18 -8.96
CA GLU A 157 -1.05 11.89 -8.29
C GLU A 157 0.20 11.03 -8.18
N ASN A 158 0.06 9.77 -7.76
CA ASN A 158 1.17 8.81 -7.78
C ASN A 158 1.78 8.69 -9.19
N GLY A 159 0.94 8.64 -10.23
CA GLY A 159 1.36 8.62 -11.64
C GLY A 159 2.20 9.84 -12.03
N ARG A 160 1.79 11.04 -11.62
CA ARG A 160 2.55 12.28 -11.84
C ARG A 160 3.92 12.25 -11.14
N GLN A 161 3.97 11.75 -9.91
CA GLN A 161 5.19 11.72 -9.10
C GLN A 161 6.21 10.69 -9.59
N ILE A 162 5.77 9.56 -10.16
CA ILE A 162 6.64 8.47 -10.63
C ILE A 162 7.71 8.96 -11.59
N GLN A 163 7.39 9.85 -12.54
CA GLN A 163 8.35 10.31 -13.55
C GLN A 163 9.53 11.06 -12.90
N THR A 164 9.24 11.93 -11.94
CA THR A 164 10.28 12.65 -11.20
C THR A 164 11.08 11.70 -10.29
N GLN A 165 10.41 10.73 -9.65
CA GLN A 165 11.04 9.67 -8.86
C GLN A 165 12.05 8.84 -9.67
N ILE A 166 11.67 8.41 -10.88
CA ILE A 166 12.55 7.69 -11.80
C ILE A 166 13.78 8.53 -12.14
N ARG A 167 13.57 9.83 -12.41
CA ARG A 167 14.67 10.73 -12.70
C ARG A 167 15.63 10.87 -11.51
N LEU A 168 15.10 11.06 -10.29
CA LEU A 168 15.92 11.12 -9.09
C LEU A 168 16.75 9.84 -8.89
N LEU A 169 16.14 8.65 -9.06
CA LEU A 169 16.85 7.38 -8.97
C LEU A 169 17.99 7.25 -10.00
N LYS A 170 17.73 7.63 -11.26
CA LYS A 170 18.73 7.55 -12.33
C LYS A 170 19.87 8.53 -12.17
N ASP A 171 19.54 9.80 -11.89
CA ASP A 171 20.49 10.91 -11.86
C ASP A 171 21.31 10.94 -10.55
N MET A 172 20.94 10.14 -9.54
CA MET A 172 21.64 10.15 -8.26
C MET A 172 23.05 9.56 -8.38
N VAL A 173 24.03 10.40 -8.06
CA VAL A 173 25.47 10.07 -8.05
C VAL A 173 25.82 9.38 -6.74
N ILE A 174 25.97 8.06 -6.79
CA ILE A 174 26.36 7.20 -5.68
C ILE A 174 27.26 6.09 -6.20
N ASP A 175 28.09 5.56 -5.31
CA ASP A 175 28.98 4.42 -5.59
C ASP A 175 28.19 3.10 -5.59
N LEU A 176 27.36 2.91 -6.62
CA LEU A 176 26.66 1.67 -6.92
C LEU A 176 26.72 1.41 -8.42
N SER A 177 26.93 0.16 -8.80
CA SER A 177 26.83 -0.25 -10.20
C SER A 177 25.38 -0.13 -10.71
N VAL A 178 25.19 -0.17 -12.03
CA VAL A 178 23.84 -0.17 -12.63
C VAL A 178 23.07 -1.41 -12.18
N GLU A 179 23.73 -2.56 -12.14
CA GLU A 179 23.15 -3.83 -11.72
C GLU A 179 22.71 -3.80 -10.24
N GLU A 180 23.52 -3.19 -9.36
CA GLU A 180 23.13 -3.01 -7.96
C GLU A 180 21.92 -2.08 -7.81
N LYS A 181 21.91 -0.99 -8.57
CA LYS A 181 20.80 -0.04 -8.62
C LYS A 181 19.50 -0.71 -9.05
N GLU A 182 19.54 -1.54 -10.09
CA GLU A 182 18.39 -2.30 -10.59
C GLU A 182 17.94 -3.37 -9.59
N ALA A 183 18.88 -4.09 -8.98
CA ALA A 183 18.58 -5.11 -7.97
C ALA A 183 17.87 -4.51 -6.74
N ILE A 184 18.29 -3.33 -6.29
CA ILE A 184 17.62 -2.62 -5.19
C ILE A 184 16.19 -2.23 -5.57
N ILE A 185 16.00 -1.66 -6.76
CA ILE A 185 14.66 -1.26 -7.24
C ILE A 185 13.73 -2.48 -7.31
N GLU A 186 14.21 -3.58 -7.90
CA GLU A 186 13.41 -4.80 -8.03
C GLU A 186 13.10 -5.42 -6.65
N HIS A 187 14.06 -5.44 -5.74
CA HIS A 187 13.84 -5.94 -4.38
C HIS A 187 12.72 -5.16 -3.66
N GLN A 188 12.75 -3.82 -3.71
CA GLN A 188 11.71 -3.00 -3.11
C GLN A 188 10.36 -3.18 -3.81
N ARG A 189 10.35 -3.29 -5.14
CA ARG A 189 9.14 -3.56 -5.92
C ARG A 189 8.49 -4.87 -5.52
N LEU A 190 9.27 -5.95 -5.38
CA LEU A 190 8.76 -7.26 -4.97
C LEU A 190 8.21 -7.26 -3.54
N ALA A 191 8.87 -6.58 -2.60
CA ALA A 191 8.38 -6.46 -1.23
C ALA A 191 7.02 -5.74 -1.17
N VAL A 192 6.89 -4.61 -1.89
CA VAL A 192 5.61 -3.89 -1.97
C VAL A 192 4.54 -4.69 -2.72
N GLU A 193 4.92 -5.41 -3.78
CA GLU A 193 3.99 -6.28 -4.51
C GLU A 193 3.42 -7.38 -3.61
N ALA A 194 4.26 -8.04 -2.80
CA ALA A 194 3.82 -9.06 -1.88
C ALA A 194 2.79 -8.53 -0.86
N LEU A 195 3.05 -7.34 -0.29
CA LEU A 195 2.11 -6.66 0.62
C LEU A 195 0.79 -6.32 -0.08
N PHE A 196 0.84 -5.85 -1.33
CA PHE A 196 -0.35 -5.54 -2.09
C PHE A 196 -1.17 -6.79 -2.42
N LEU A 197 -0.53 -7.88 -2.84
CA LEU A 197 -1.22 -9.16 -3.08
C LEU A 197 -1.84 -9.74 -1.81
N ARG A 198 -1.20 -9.53 -0.65
CA ARG A 198 -1.77 -9.91 0.66
C ARG A 198 -3.06 -9.12 0.94
N LEU A 199 -3.05 -7.80 0.75
CA LEU A 199 -4.28 -6.99 0.84
C LEU A 199 -5.38 -7.56 -0.05
N LEU A 200 -5.09 -7.79 -1.33
CA LEU A 200 -6.08 -8.28 -2.29
C LEU A 200 -6.65 -9.63 -1.87
N THR A 201 -5.80 -10.53 -1.38
CA THR A 201 -6.21 -11.83 -0.85
C THR A 201 -7.16 -11.65 0.33
N GLU A 202 -6.77 -10.87 1.34
CA GLU A 202 -7.61 -10.66 2.52
C GLU A 202 -8.95 -9.99 2.19
N VAL A 203 -8.95 -9.00 1.28
CA VAL A 203 -10.18 -8.35 0.81
C VAL A 203 -11.15 -9.36 0.20
N CYS A 204 -10.64 -10.30 -0.61
CA CYS A 204 -11.47 -11.36 -1.20
C CYS A 204 -12.03 -12.34 -0.14
N GLU A 205 -11.50 -12.35 1.08
CA GLU A 205 -11.87 -13.28 2.15
C GLU A 205 -12.76 -12.65 3.22
N LEU A 206 -12.96 -11.33 3.21
CA LEU A 206 -13.75 -10.61 4.22
C LEU A 206 -15.20 -11.11 4.38
N LYS A 207 -15.78 -11.73 3.34
CA LYS A 207 -17.14 -12.29 3.36
C LYS A 207 -17.22 -13.80 3.50
N LYS A 208 -16.09 -14.53 3.66
CA LYS A 208 -16.19 -15.96 4.01
C LYS A 208 -16.81 -16.05 5.41
N PRO A 209 -18.02 -16.61 5.57
CA PRO A 209 -18.63 -16.71 6.89
C PRO A 209 -17.73 -17.55 7.79
N VAL A 210 -17.37 -16.98 8.93
CA VAL A 210 -16.78 -17.72 10.07
C VAL A 210 -17.90 -18.58 10.65
N HIS A 211 -18.25 -19.70 10.00
CA HIS A 211 -18.94 -20.85 10.61
C HIS A 211 -19.01 -22.04 9.64
N GLN A 212 -18.03 -22.93 9.74
CA GLN A 212 -18.28 -24.38 9.70
C GLN A 212 -17.41 -25.06 10.77
N THR A 213 -17.61 -24.68 12.02
CA THR A 213 -17.35 -25.60 13.14
C THR A 213 -18.69 -26.20 13.50
N THR A 214 -18.99 -27.36 12.91
CA THR A 214 -20.12 -28.20 13.28
C THR A 214 -20.07 -28.42 14.79
N PRO A 215 -21.12 -28.09 15.57
CA PRO A 215 -21.16 -28.49 16.97
C PRO A 215 -21.16 -30.02 17.04
N PRO A 216 -20.42 -30.65 17.97
CA PRO A 216 -20.45 -32.10 18.13
C PRO A 216 -21.88 -32.53 18.51
N THR A 217 -22.43 -33.46 17.73
CA THR A 217 -23.70 -34.13 17.99
C THR A 217 -23.71 -34.68 19.43
N PRO A 218 -24.74 -34.42 20.24
CA PRO A 218 -24.83 -35.01 21.57
C PRO A 218 -24.88 -36.53 21.45
N GLN A 219 -23.91 -37.22 22.02
CA GLN A 219 -23.98 -38.66 22.20
C GLN A 219 -25.07 -38.94 23.25
N THR A 220 -26.20 -39.48 22.80
CA THR A 220 -27.18 -40.13 23.66
C THR A 220 -26.50 -41.28 24.40
N GLN A 221 -26.31 -41.13 25.72
CA GLN A 221 -25.96 -42.24 26.60
C GLN A 221 -27.16 -43.20 26.69
N PRO A 222 -26.96 -44.52 26.54
CA PRO A 222 -28.01 -45.48 26.85
C PRO A 222 -28.16 -45.57 28.38
N ALA A 223 -29.41 -45.48 28.83
CA ALA A 223 -29.78 -45.69 30.23
C ALA A 223 -29.36 -47.10 30.68
N GLN A 224 -28.66 -47.16 31.82
CA GLN A 224 -28.50 -48.34 32.66
C GLN A 224 -28.85 -47.97 34.09
#